data_AF-A0AAD7ZS31-F1
#
_entry.id   AF-A0AAD7ZS31-F1
#
_cell.length_a   1.000
_cell.length_b   1.000
_cell.length_c   1.000
_cell.angle_alpha   90.00
_cell.angle_beta   90.00
_cell.angle_gamma   90.00
#
_symmetry.space_group_name_H-M   'P 1'
#
loop_
_entity.id
_entity.type
_entity.pdbx_description
1 polymer ?
#
loop_
_entity_poly.entity_id
_entity_poly.type
_entity_poly.pdbx_seq_one_letter_code
_entity_poly.pdbx_strand_id
1 'polypeptide(L)'
;ISTRKKEVRAFWLQFISDSDDVNEIFRDTYIPINCEFVIVQANKDIIQLKEVYRTRVNLPLIIQDVGNWSRNNGLQWTNSSLHKRRNNLHGMVFKTALVKN
;
A
#
# COMPACT_ATOMS: atom_id res chain seq x y z
N ILE A 1 7.59 -30.21 11.39
CA ILE A 1 8.31 -29.04 10.85
C ILE A 1 7.38 -28.39 9.82
N SER A 2 6.70 -27.31 10.21
CA SER A 2 5.78 -26.60 9.30
C SER A 2 6.61 -25.87 8.26
N THR A 3 6.57 -26.33 7.02
CA THR A 3 7.09 -25.59 5.87
C THR A 3 6.30 -24.28 5.78
N ARG A 4 6.89 -23.15 6.20
CA ARG A 4 6.36 -21.83 5.86
C ARG A 4 6.22 -21.78 4.34
N LYS A 5 4.98 -21.83 3.84
CA LYS A 5 4.69 -21.48 2.45
C LYS A 5 5.33 -20.11 2.19
N LYS A 6 6.20 -20.03 1.19
CA LYS A 6 6.77 -18.76 0.73
C LYS A 6 5.59 -17.86 0.37
N GLU A 7 5.36 -16.83 1.17
CA GLU A 7 4.31 -15.87 0.92
C GLU A 7 4.66 -15.14 -0.39
N VAL A 8 3.82 -15.32 -1.41
CA VAL A 8 3.98 -14.58 -2.66
C VAL A 8 3.59 -13.14 -2.37
N ARG A 9 4.60 -12.28 -2.28
CA ARG A 9 4.43 -10.83 -2.17
C ARG A 9 4.53 -10.22 -3.55
N ALA A 10 3.52 -9.45 -3.94
CA ALA A 10 3.55 -8.65 -5.15
C ALA A 10 4.06 -7.24 -4.80
N PHE A 11 4.93 -6.69 -5.64
CA PHE A 11 5.39 -5.32 -5.53
C PHE A 11 5.09 -4.60 -6.84
N TRP A 12 4.42 -3.46 -6.76
CA TRP A 12 4.05 -2.65 -7.93
C TRP A 12 4.54 -1.22 -7.75
N LEU A 13 4.99 -0.63 -8.85
CA LEU A 13 5.41 0.75 -8.93
C LEU A 13 4.71 1.40 -10.13
N GLN A 14 3.86 2.37 -9.87
CA GLN A 14 3.09 3.07 -10.90
C GLN A 14 3.43 4.56 -10.90
N PHE A 15 3.83 5.09 -12.04
CA PHE A 15 4.00 6.53 -12.23
C PHE A 15 2.67 7.13 -12.65
N ILE A 16 2.26 8.22 -12.00
CA ILE A 16 1.06 8.99 -12.32
C ILE A 16 1.39 10.48 -12.33
N SER A 17 0.55 11.30 -12.98
CA SER A 17 0.72 12.75 -12.98
C SER A 17 0.59 13.32 -11.57
N ASP A 18 1.22 14.46 -11.31
CA ASP A 18 1.00 15.23 -10.08
C ASP A 18 -0.42 15.81 -10.01
N SER A 19 -1.03 16.04 -11.18
CA SER A 19 -2.40 16.53 -11.32
C SER A 19 -3.47 15.44 -11.18
N ASP A 20 -3.08 14.16 -11.20
CA ASP A 20 -4.02 13.05 -11.08
C ASP A 20 -4.53 12.87 -9.65
N ASP A 21 -5.85 12.68 -9.51
CA ASP A 21 -6.44 12.27 -8.24
C ASP A 21 -6.30 10.76 -8.04
N VAL A 22 -5.47 10.40 -7.05
CA VAL A 22 -5.23 9.02 -6.64
C VAL A 22 -6.52 8.30 -6.25
N ASN A 23 -7.48 8.99 -5.63
CA ASN A 23 -8.74 8.36 -5.24
C ASN A 23 -9.58 7.98 -6.45
N GLU A 24 -9.57 8.79 -7.52
CA GLU A 24 -10.29 8.49 -8.75
C GLU A 24 -9.61 7.36 -9.54
N ILE A 25 -8.28 7.38 -9.69
CA ILE A 25 -7.53 6.31 -10.38
C ILE A 25 -7.78 4.94 -9.71
N PHE A 26 -7.80 4.90 -8.38
CA PHE A 26 -7.95 3.67 -7.61
C PHE A 26 -9.36 3.49 -7.03
N ARG A 27 -10.37 4.18 -7.58
CA ARG A 27 -11.72 4.25 -7.01
C ARG A 27 -12.36 2.88 -6.81
N ASP A 28 -12.14 1.97 -7.74
CA ASP A 28 -12.76 0.63 -7.75
C ASP A 28 -11.70 -0.49 -7.68
N THR A 29 -10.47 -0.16 -7.28
CA THR A 29 -9.34 -1.08 -7.28
C THR A 29 -9.20 -1.78 -5.93
N TYR A 30 -9.28 -3.11 -5.94
CA TYR A 30 -8.89 -3.95 -4.80
C TYR A 30 -7.37 -4.16 -4.80
N ILE A 31 -6.72 -3.86 -3.68
CA ILE A 31 -5.29 -4.07 -3.48
C ILE A 31 -5.09 -4.99 -2.25
N PRO A 32 -4.63 -6.23 -2.46
CA PRO A 32 -4.45 -7.21 -1.38
C PRO A 32 -3.48 -6.78 -0.27
N ILE A 33 -3.66 -7.33 0.93
CA ILE A 33 -2.80 -7.03 2.09
C ILE A 33 -1.35 -7.51 1.94
N ASN A 34 -1.09 -8.47 1.06
CA ASN A 34 0.26 -8.97 0.72
C ASN A 34 0.85 -8.29 -0.53
N CYS A 35 0.19 -7.26 -1.06
CA CYS A 35 0.65 -6.46 -2.19
C CYS A 35 1.19 -5.11 -1.68
N GLU A 36 2.43 -4.77 -1.99
CA GLU A 36 2.98 -3.43 -1.78
C GLU A 36 2.87 -2.65 -3.08
N PHE A 37 1.85 -1.79 -3.19
CA PHE A 37 1.59 -0.98 -4.37
C PHE A 37 2.01 0.45 -4.08
N VAL A 38 2.97 0.96 -4.85
CA VAL A 38 3.54 2.29 -4.66
C VAL A 38 3.23 3.13 -5.89
N ILE A 39 2.67 4.31 -5.67
CA ILE A 39 2.53 5.33 -6.69
C ILE A 39 3.70 6.33 -6.59
N VAL A 40 4.08 6.86 -7.74
CA VAL A 40 5.14 7.84 -7.89
C VAL A 40 4.56 9.08 -8.52
N GLN A 41 4.63 10.21 -7.81
CA GLN A 41 4.22 11.53 -8.28
C GLN A 41 5.42 12.46 -8.25
N ALA A 42 5.80 12.98 -9.43
CA ALA A 42 6.89 13.95 -9.54
C ALA A 42 6.34 15.36 -9.34
N ASN A 43 6.80 16.06 -8.31
CA ASN A 43 6.51 17.47 -8.09
C ASN A 43 7.82 18.25 -8.16
N LYS A 44 8.05 18.89 -9.32
CA LYS A 44 9.28 19.63 -9.63
C LYS A 44 10.52 18.73 -9.40
N ASP A 45 11.35 19.07 -8.41
CA ASP A 45 12.60 18.38 -8.10
C ASP A 45 12.45 17.24 -7.09
N ILE A 46 11.26 17.04 -6.54
CA ILE A 46 10.97 16.02 -5.52
C ILE A 46 9.99 15.01 -6.09
N ILE A 47 10.39 13.74 -6.05
CA ILE A 47 9.54 12.60 -6.36
C ILE A 47 8.94 12.09 -5.06
N GLN A 48 7.61 12.11 -4.93
CA GLN A 48 6.90 11.54 -3.79
C GLN A 48 6.54 10.08 -4.08
N LEU A 49 6.79 9.21 -3.10
CA LEU A 49 6.41 7.79 -3.16
C LEU A 49 5.35 7.53 -2.09
N LYS A 50 4.15 7.15 -2.53
CA LYS A 50 3.02 6.83 -1.64
C LYS A 50 2.61 5.39 -1.84
N GLU A 51 2.48 4.66 -0.76
CA GLU A 51 1.82 3.36 -0.78
C GLU A 51 0.31 3.58 -0.88
N VAL A 52 -0.34 2.81 -1.75
CA VAL A 52 -1.80 2.76 -1.88
C VAL A 52 -2.29 1.35 -1.60
N TYR A 53 -3.33 1.21 -0.79
CA TYR A 53 -3.97 -0.09 -0.61
C TYR A 53 -5.44 0.02 -0.21
N ARG A 54 -6.19 -1.05 -0.53
CA ARG A 54 -7.60 -1.19 -0.24
C ARG A 54 -7.97 -2.66 -0.19
N THR A 55 -8.19 -3.19 1.00
CA THR A 55 -8.45 -4.62 1.21
C THR A 55 -9.88 -5.06 0.88
N ARG A 56 -10.79 -4.12 0.62
CA ARG A 56 -12.14 -4.35 0.07
C ARG A 56 -12.61 -3.09 -0.65
N VAL A 57 -13.27 -3.23 -1.81
CA VAL A 57 -13.70 -2.09 -2.64
C VAL A 57 -14.57 -1.08 -1.88
N ASN A 58 -15.41 -1.55 -0.94
CA ASN A 58 -16.30 -0.70 -0.13
C ASN A 58 -15.61 0.00 1.05
N LEU A 59 -14.31 -0.24 1.28
CA LEU A 59 -13.53 0.49 2.28
C LEU A 59 -12.83 1.68 1.61
N PRO A 60 -12.52 2.75 2.38
CA PRO A 60 -11.73 3.86 1.87
C PRO A 60 -10.39 3.40 1.30
N LEU A 61 -9.90 4.10 0.27
CA LEU A 61 -8.53 3.97 -0.18
C LEU A 61 -7.60 4.50 0.92
N ILE A 62 -6.56 3.74 1.23
CA ILE A 62 -5.52 4.19 2.16
C ILE A 62 -4.31 4.61 1.35
N ILE A 63 -3.84 5.82 1.62
CA ILE A 63 -2.67 6.43 0.98
C ILE A 63 -1.70 6.80 2.10
N GLN A 64 -0.45 6.34 2.01
CA GLN A 64 0.58 6.60 3.01
C GLN A 64 1.89 7.01 2.36
N ASP A 65 2.54 8.05 2.88
CA ASP A 65 3.88 8.40 2.45
C ASP A 65 4.87 7.32 2.89
N VAL A 66 5.56 6.72 1.93
CA VAL A 66 6.57 5.67 2.18
C VAL A 66 7.96 6.08 1.76
N GLY A 67 8.08 7.17 1.01
CA GLY A 67 9.37 7.73 0.69
C GLY A 67 9.30 9.00 -0.14
N ASN A 68 10.47 9.56 -0.36
CA ASN A 68 10.69 10.60 -1.34
C ASN A 68 12.04 10.37 -2.01
N TRP A 69 12.20 10.92 -3.21
CA TRP A 69 13.47 10.96 -3.89
C TRP A 69 13.76 12.37 -4.37
N SER A 70 15.01 12.80 -4.23
CA SER A 70 15.52 14.02 -4.84
C SER A 70 16.97 13.81 -5.28
N ARG A 71 17.45 14.65 -6.20
CA ARG A 71 18.84 14.59 -6.68
C ARG A 71 19.86 14.72 -5.54
N ASN A 72 19.59 15.59 -4.57
CA ASN A 72 20.54 15.93 -3.50
C ASN A 72 20.58 14.87 -2.38
N ASN A 73 19.44 14.23 -2.09
CA ASN A 73 19.31 13.32 -0.94
C ASN A 73 19.18 11.85 -1.34
N GLY A 74 19.03 11.55 -2.63
CA GLY A 74 18.74 10.20 -3.10
C GLY A 74 17.36 9.72 -2.65
N LEU A 75 17.19 8.39 -2.60
CA LEU A 75 15.96 7.77 -2.11
C LEU A 75 15.96 7.77 -0.58
N GLN A 76 14.97 8.43 0.00
CA GLN A 76 14.62 8.28 1.40
C GLN A 76 13.39 7.39 1.50
N TRP A 77 13.50 6.28 2.22
CA TRP A 77 12.45 5.27 2.36
C TRP A 77 12.09 5.05 3.82
N THR A 78 10.84 4.67 4.08
CA THR A 78 10.37 4.35 5.42
C THR A 78 11.08 3.13 5.99
N ASN A 79 11.48 3.20 7.27
CA ASN A 79 12.04 2.07 8.01
C ASN A 79 10.95 1.11 8.55
N SER A 80 9.67 1.44 8.39
CA SER A 80 8.56 0.60 8.85
C SER A 80 8.26 -0.49 7.83
N SER A 81 8.14 -1.74 8.28
CA SER A 81 7.73 -2.86 7.43
C SER A 81 6.28 -2.71 6.95
N LEU A 82 5.94 -3.36 5.83
CA LEU A 82 4.60 -3.34 5.22
C LEU A 82 3.49 -3.59 6.25
N HIS A 83 3.58 -4.68 7.01
CA HIS A 83 2.55 -5.04 7.98
C HIS A 83 2.46 -4.07 9.15
N LYS A 84 3.57 -3.42 9.54
CA LYS A 84 3.57 -2.41 10.60
C LYS A 84 2.80 -1.16 10.18
N ARG A 85 2.95 -0.75 8.93
CA ARG A 85 2.20 0.37 8.32
C ARG A 85 0.70 0.09 8.16
N ARG A 86 0.33 -1.20 8.15
CA ARG A 86 -1.05 -1.71 7.99
C ARG A 86 -1.65 -2.32 9.27
N ASN A 87 -1.06 -2.05 10.43
CA ASN A 87 -1.32 -2.79 11.68
C ASN A 87 -2.76 -2.67 12.22
N ASN A 88 -3.52 -1.66 11.80
CA ASN A 88 -4.89 -1.42 12.24
C ASN A 88 -5.95 -1.88 11.21
N LEU A 89 -5.51 -2.37 10.04
CA LEU A 89 -6.35 -2.84 8.93
C LEU A 89 -7.48 -1.87 8.51
N HIS A 90 -7.37 -0.60 8.90
CA HIS A 90 -8.32 0.51 8.69
C HIS A 90 -9.79 0.12 8.79
N GLY A 91 -10.19 -0.44 9.94
CA GLY A 91 -11.59 -0.71 10.24
C GLY A 91 -12.13 -2.02 9.66
N MET A 92 -11.26 -2.91 9.18
CA MET A 92 -11.67 -4.25 8.75
C MET A 92 -12.21 -5.07 9.93
N VAL A 93 -13.47 -5.48 9.84
CA VAL A 93 -14.12 -6.37 10.82
C VAL A 93 -14.01 -7.82 10.37
N PHE A 94 -13.43 -8.67 11.23
CA PHE A 94 -13.41 -10.12 11.04
C PHE A 94 -14.63 -10.76 11.69
N LYS A 95 -15.45 -11.43 10.88
CA LYS A 95 -16.52 -12.29 11.37
C LYS A 95 -15.97 -13.72 11.44
N THR A 96 -16.07 -14.35 12.60
CA THR A 96 -15.61 -15.73 12.82
C THR A 96 -16.76 -16.56 13.36
N ALA A 97 -16.72 -17.86 13.10
CA ALA A 97 -17.66 -18.83 13.67
C ALA A 97 -16.86 -19.99 14.26
N LEU A 98 -17.32 -20.49 15.41
CA LEU A 98 -16.78 -21.68 16.05
C LEU A 98 -17.71 -22.85 15.73
N VAL A 99 -17.18 -23.90 15.13
CA VAL A 99 -17.89 -25.18 14.99
C VAL A 99 -17.55 -26.02 16.21
N LYS A 100 -18.58 -26.42 16.97
CA LYS A 100 -18.44 -27.35 18.09
C LYS A 100 -18.53 -28.78 17.53
N ASN A 101 -17.55 -29.60 17.88
CA ASN A 101 -17.65 -31.05 17.75
C ASN A 101 -18.50 -31.64 18.87
#